data_AF-A0A1I0KPX1-F1
#
_entry.id   AF-A0A1I0KPX1-F1
#
_cell.length_a   1.000
_cell.length_b   1.000
_cell.length_c   1.000
_cell.angle_alpha   90.00
_cell.angle_beta   90.00
_cell.angle_gamma   90.00
#
_symmetry.space_group_name_H-M   'P 1'
#
loop_
_entity.id
_entity.type
_entity.pdbx_description
1 polymer ?
#
loop_
_entity_poly.entity_id
_entity_poly.type
_entity_poly.pdbx_seq_one_letter_code
_entity_poly.pdbx_strand_id
1 'polypeptide(L)'
;MIRDPSLILTVDVEGAPVRIGERVRIVPASPEGSVDERFLGHTGIVVALVFDDPWLQYPADPLIRVRVSGLGEDLFFVRELEGISERTGLLRRASPPTWAC
;
A
#
# COMPACT_ATOMS: atom_id res chain seq x y z
N MET A 1 -11.26 24.84 12.93
CA MET A 1 -10.43 23.73 12.40
C MET A 1 -11.36 22.57 12.14
N ILE A 2 -11.75 22.36 10.89
CA ILE A 2 -12.38 21.10 10.51
C ILE A 2 -11.20 20.15 10.34
N ARG A 3 -11.03 19.20 11.27
CA ARG A 3 -10.20 18.03 10.99
C ARG A 3 -11.03 17.21 10.02
N ASP A 4 -10.69 17.25 8.74
CA ASP A 4 -11.23 16.28 7.80
C ASP A 4 -10.89 14.89 8.37
N PRO A 5 -11.89 14.06 8.70
CA PRO A 5 -11.65 12.82 9.38
C PRO A 5 -10.97 11.86 8.41
N SER A 6 -9.82 11.31 8.81
CA SER A 6 -9.22 10.18 8.09
C SER A 6 -10.26 9.06 7.96
N LEU A 7 -10.35 8.47 6.76
CA LEU A 7 -11.22 7.34 6.50
C LEU A 7 -10.43 6.04 6.70
N ILE A 8 -10.90 5.18 7.60
CA ILE A 8 -10.28 3.88 7.86
C ILE A 8 -11.26 2.79 7.46
N LEU A 9 -10.85 1.93 6.53
CA LEU A 9 -11.66 0.82 6.03
C LEU A 9 -10.99 -0.51 6.34
N THR A 10 -11.76 -1.43 6.91
CA THR A 10 -11.32 -2.81 7.24
C THR A 10 -12.00 -3.84 6.35
N VAL A 11 -12.47 -3.40 5.19
CA VAL A 11 -13.09 -4.24 4.15
C VAL A 11 -12.37 -4.01 2.82
N ASP A 12 -12.48 -4.98 1.91
CA ASP A 12 -11.95 -4.82 0.57
C ASP A 12 -12.59 -3.63 -0.15
N VAL A 13 -11.76 -2.87 -0.86
CA VAL A 13 -12.18 -1.73 -1.65
C VAL A 13 -11.80 -1.99 -3.11
N GLU A 14 -12.78 -1.93 -4.01
CA GLU A 14 -12.51 -2.01 -5.44
C GLU A 14 -11.63 -0.84 -5.90
N GLY A 15 -10.59 -1.15 -6.68
CA GLY A 15 -9.58 -0.18 -7.12
C GLY A 15 -8.45 0.10 -6.12
N ALA A 16 -8.50 -0.46 -4.91
CA ALA A 16 -7.39 -0.40 -3.97
C ALA A 16 -6.23 -1.31 -4.41
N PRO A 17 -4.98 -0.95 -4.07
CA PRO A 17 -3.79 -1.71 -4.47
C PRO A 17 -3.70 -3.08 -3.78
N VAL A 18 -4.28 -3.24 -2.59
CA VAL A 18 -4.24 -4.47 -1.78
C VAL A 18 -5.63 -4.83 -1.25
N ARG A 19 -5.79 -6.07 -0.78
CA ARG A 19 -6.97 -6.55 -0.06
C ARG A 19 -6.75 -6.65 1.44
N ILE A 20 -7.83 -6.58 2.21
CA ILE A 20 -7.82 -6.91 3.63
C ILE A 20 -7.56 -8.41 3.78
N GLY A 21 -6.66 -8.76 4.70
CA GLY A 21 -6.20 -10.14 4.88
C GLY A 21 -5.09 -10.55 3.92
N GLU A 22 -4.71 -9.71 2.95
CA GLU A 22 -3.61 -10.00 2.02
C GLU A 22 -2.27 -10.06 2.77
N ARG A 23 -1.43 -11.03 2.39
CA ARG A 23 -0.09 -11.20 2.96
C ARG A 23 0.91 -10.41 2.14
N VAL A 24 1.55 -9.43 2.77
CA VAL A 24 2.51 -8.51 2.12
C VAL A 24 3.85 -8.56 2.83
N ARG A 25 4.93 -8.37 2.08
CA ARG A 25 6.29 -8.29 2.62
C ARG A 25 6.71 -6.83 2.69
N ILE A 26 7.18 -6.36 3.82
CA ILE A 26 7.79 -5.03 3.92
C ILE A 26 9.15 -5.08 3.23
N VAL A 27 9.47 -4.05 2.45
CA VAL A 27 10.76 -3.94 1.74
C VAL A 27 11.94 -4.21 2.68
N PRO A 28 13.03 -4.84 2.19
CA PRO A 28 14.19 -5.16 3.03
C PRO A 28 15.02 -3.93 3.41
N ALA A 29 14.84 -2.80 2.70
CA ALA A 29 15.48 -1.54 2.99
C ALA A 29 14.57 -0.38 2.56
N SER A 30 14.48 0.67 3.39
CA SER A 30 13.83 1.93 3.02
C SER A 30 14.90 3.01 2.79
N PRO A 31 15.13 3.46 1.54
CA PRO A 31 16.13 4.49 1.27
C PRO A 31 15.78 5.85 1.88
N GLU A 32 14.50 6.08 2.19
CA GLU A 32 14.00 7.33 2.77
C GLU A 32 13.94 7.30 4.31
N GLY A 33 14.23 6.15 4.94
CA GLY A 33 14.13 5.99 6.40
C GLY A 33 12.71 6.15 6.94
N SER A 34 11.70 6.08 6.07
CA SER A 34 10.28 6.22 6.39
C SER A 34 9.70 5.00 7.08
N VAL A 35 10.36 3.85 6.97
CA VAL A 35 9.96 2.58 7.57
C VAL A 35 10.77 2.33 8.83
N ASP A 36 10.10 2.00 9.93
CA ASP A 36 10.75 1.54 11.14
C ASP A 36 11.51 0.23 10.87
N GLU A 37 12.81 0.24 11.19
CA GLU A 37 13.78 -0.81 10.88
C GLU A 37 13.33 -2.19 11.38
N ARG A 38 12.56 -2.25 12.48
CA ARG A 38 12.09 -3.53 13.04
C ARG A 38 11.19 -4.30 12.07
N PHE A 39 10.49 -3.59 11.17
CA PHE A 39 9.58 -4.23 10.21
C PHE A 39 10.24 -4.58 8.88
N LEU A 40 11.42 -4.04 8.57
CA LEU A 40 12.09 -4.28 7.29
C LEU A 40 12.29 -5.78 7.02
N GLY A 41 11.94 -6.21 5.81
CA GLY A 41 12.05 -7.60 5.36
C GLY A 41 11.07 -8.59 6.01
N HIS A 42 10.25 -8.17 6.97
CA HIS A 42 9.24 -9.02 7.60
C HIS A 42 7.99 -9.14 6.74
N THR A 43 7.18 -10.14 7.03
CA THR A 43 5.90 -10.36 6.36
C THR A 43 4.76 -10.12 7.32
N GLY A 44 3.75 -9.38 6.87
CA GLY A 44 2.56 -9.08 7.64
C GLY A 44 1.28 -9.33 6.85
N ILE A 45 0.17 -9.06 7.51
CA ILE A 45 -1.19 -9.17 6.97
C ILE A 45 -1.80 -7.77 6.94
N VAL A 46 -2.37 -7.38 5.81
CA VAL A 46 -3.11 -6.13 5.68
C VAL A 46 -4.38 -6.19 6.54
N VAL A 47 -4.57 -5.22 7.44
CA VAL A 47 -5.71 -5.17 8.36
C VAL A 47 -6.63 -3.98 8.13
N ALA A 48 -6.13 -2.90 7.51
CA ALA A 48 -6.94 -1.75 7.13
C ALA A 48 -6.31 -0.95 5.98
N LEU A 49 -7.15 -0.20 5.27
CA LEU A 49 -6.78 0.89 4.37
C LEU A 49 -7.08 2.20 5.08
N VAL A 50 -6.11 3.11 5.12
CA VAL A 50 -6.22 4.41 5.78
C VAL A 50 -6.04 5.50 4.73
N PHE A 51 -7.03 6.38 4.62
CA PHE A 51 -7.00 7.54 3.74
C PHE A 51 -6.95 8.79 4.62
N ASP A 52 -5.81 9.46 4.64
CA ASP A 52 -5.61 10.70 5.40
C ASP A 52 -6.33 11.88 4.74
N ASP A 53 -6.38 11.89 3.41
CA ASP A 53 -7.25 12.75 2.62
C ASP A 53 -8.14 11.88 1.73
N PRO A 54 -9.31 11.45 2.24
CA PRO A 54 -10.21 10.58 1.50
C PRO A 54 -10.69 11.19 0.17
N TRP A 55 -10.74 12.51 0.05
CA TRP A 55 -11.22 13.18 -1.16
C TRP A 55 -10.23 13.08 -2.31
N LEU A 56 -8.93 13.04 -2.00
CA LEU A 56 -7.87 12.91 -3.00
C LEU A 56 -7.41 11.46 -3.21
N GLN A 57 -7.44 10.66 -2.15
CA GLN A 57 -6.79 9.34 -2.13
C GLN A 57 -7.74 8.19 -2.43
N TYR A 58 -9.01 8.28 -2.04
CA TYR A 58 -9.94 7.15 -2.19
C TYR A 58 -10.28 6.90 -3.67
N PRO A 59 -10.28 5.64 -4.15
CA PRO A 59 -9.90 4.40 -3.46
C PRO A 59 -8.43 3.98 -3.67
N ALA A 60 -7.65 4.74 -4.44
CA ALA A 60 -6.45 4.25 -5.12
C ALA A 60 -5.13 4.44 -4.35
N ASP A 61 -5.04 5.40 -3.42
CA ASP A 61 -3.80 5.76 -2.74
C ASP A 61 -3.88 5.74 -1.20
N PRO A 62 -4.27 4.61 -0.57
CA PRO A 62 -4.28 4.49 0.89
C PRO A 62 -2.88 4.27 1.46
N LEU A 63 -2.71 4.70 2.72
CA LEU A 63 -1.77 4.07 3.64
C LEU A 63 -2.28 2.69 4.04
N ILE A 64 -1.40 1.70 4.03
CA ILE A 64 -1.73 0.31 4.29
C ILE A 64 -1.37 -0.02 5.74
N ARG A 65 -2.37 -0.34 6.55
CA ARG A 65 -2.13 -0.83 7.91
C ARG A 65 -1.82 -2.31 7.86
N VAL A 66 -0.62 -2.68 8.30
CA VAL A 66 -0.12 -4.06 8.24
C VAL A 66 0.16 -4.55 9.66
N ARG A 67 -0.36 -5.74 10.00
CA ARG A 67 -0.04 -6.46 11.23
C ARG A 67 1.08 -7.47 10.97
N VAL A 68 2.18 -7.32 11.70
CA VAL A 68 3.33 -8.22 11.66
C VAL A 68 3.41 -9.02 12.96
N SER A 69 3.41 -10.35 12.84
CA SER A 69 3.42 -11.25 14.00
C SER A 69 4.66 -11.01 14.87
N GLY A 70 4.46 -10.79 16.17
CA GLY A 70 5.53 -10.53 17.13
C GLY A 70 6.09 -9.09 17.14
N LEU A 71 5.71 -8.24 16.18
CA LEU A 71 6.21 -6.86 16.07
C LEU A 71 5.12 -5.79 16.20
N GLY A 72 3.85 -6.16 15.98
CA GLY A 72 2.71 -5.26 16.13
C GLY A 72 2.14 -4.80 14.79
N GLU A 73 1.65 -3.56 14.74
CA GLU A 73 1.05 -2.96 13.56
C GLU A 73 1.70 -1.63 13.22
N ASP A 74 1.78 -1.31 11.94
CA ASP A 74 2.20 0.01 11.46
C ASP A 74 1.53 0.36 10.12
N LEU A 75 1.69 1.61 9.70
CA LEU A 75 1.23 2.14 8.42
C LEU A 75 2.38 2.18 7.42
N PHE A 76 2.11 1.70 6.21
CA PHE A 76 3.09 1.65 5.13
C PHE A 76 2.50 2.25 3.86
N PHE A 77 3.34 2.93 3.08
CA PHE A 77 3.00 3.26 1.71
C PHE A 77 2.99 2.00 0.85
N VAL A 78 2.18 2.01 -0.21
CA VAL A 78 2.14 0.92 -1.21
C VAL A 78 3.54 0.58 -1.74
N ARG A 79 4.38 1.60 -1.96
CA ARG A 79 5.76 1.44 -2.46
C ARG A 79 6.73 0.76 -1.48
N GLU A 80 6.36 0.68 -0.20
CA GLU A 80 7.16 0.06 0.86
C GLU A 80 6.79 -1.43 1.07
N LEU A 81 5.89 -1.94 0.24
CA LEU A 81 5.39 -3.30 0.31
C LEU A 81 5.69 -4.04 -1.00
N GLU A 82 6.24 -5.23 -0.86
CA GLU A 82 6.48 -6.20 -1.92
C GLU A 82 5.37 -7.24 -1.96
N GLY A 83 5.17 -7.86 -3.12
CA GLY A 83 4.19 -8.92 -3.31
C GLY A 83 2.74 -8.42 -3.44
N ILE A 84 2.54 -7.10 -3.53
CA ILE A 84 1.28 -6.52 -3.95
C ILE A 84 0.99 -7.02 -5.37
N SER A 85 -0.05 -7.82 -5.52
CA SER A 85 -0.45 -8.33 -6.83
C SER A 85 -0.75 -7.14 -7.73
N GLU A 86 -0.04 -7.00 -8.85
CA GLU A 86 -0.17 -5.91 -9.83
C GLU A 86 -1.58 -5.89 -10.48
N ARG A 87 -2.62 -5.48 -9.74
CA ARG A 87 -3.95 -5.19 -10.30
C ARG A 87 -4.06 -3.77 -10.84
N THR A 88 -3.02 -2.96 -10.66
CA THR A 88 -2.82 -1.67 -11.32
C THR A 88 -2.08 -1.81 -12.67
N GLY A 89 -2.14 -2.99 -13.30
CA GLY A 89 -1.50 -3.31 -14.57
C GLY A 89 -2.18 -2.73 -15.83
N LEU A 90 -2.85 -1.58 -15.76
CA LEU A 90 -3.49 -0.95 -16.93
C LEU A 90 -3.14 0.52 -17.19
N LEU A 91 -2.21 1.14 -16.46
CA LEU A 91 -1.84 2.55 -16.73
C LEU A 91 -0.35 2.89 -16.75
N ARG A 92 0.59 1.94 -16.63
CA ARG A 92 2.04 2.27 -16.63
C ARG A 92 2.95 1.46 -17.55
N ARG A 93 2.43 0.85 -18.62
CA ARG A 93 3.26 0.44 -19.77
C ARG A 93 2.61 0.83 -21.09
N ALA A 94 2.62 2.12 -21.40
CA ALA A 94 2.69 2.55 -22.79
C ALA A 94 4.12 2.26 -23.27
N SER A 95 4.39 1.03 -23.69
CA SER A 95 5.50 0.78 -24.61
C SER A 95 5.13 1.46 -25.94
N PRO A 96 5.97 2.32 -26.52
CA PRO A 96 5.71 2.81 -27.87
C PRO A 96 5.71 1.61 -28.84
N PRO A 97 4.83 1.60 -29.85
CA PRO A 97 4.80 0.51 -30.82
C PRO A 97 6.13 0.46 -31.56
N THR A 98 6.79 -0.69 -31.52
CA THR A 98 7.97 -0.97 -32.34
C THR A 98 7.50 -1.23 -33.77
N TRP A 99 7.29 -0.16 -34.54
CA TRP A 99 7.36 -0.21 -35.99
C TRP A 99 8.20 0.93 -36.52
N ALA A 100 9.47 0.64 -36.77
CA ALA A 100 10.22 1.26 -37.85
C ALA A 100 11.32 0.27 -38.24
N CYS A 101 11.15 -0.29 -39.44
CA CYS A 101 12.18 -0.97 -40.21
C CYS A 101 13.37 -0.05 -40.49
#